data_AF-A0A0S8KFQ3-F1
#
_entry.id   AF-A0A0S8KFQ3-F1
#
_cell.length_a   1.000
_cell.length_b   1.000
_cell.length_c   1.000
_cell.angle_alpha   90.00
_cell.angle_beta   90.00
_cell.angle_gamma   90.00
#
_symmetry.space_group_name_H-M   'P 1'
#
loop_
_entity.id
_entity.type
_entity.pdbx_description
1 polymer ?
#
loop_
_entity_poly.entity_id
_entity_poly.type
_entity_poly.pdbx_seq_one_letter_code
_entity_poly.pdbx_strand_id
1 'polypeptide(L)'
;MAEMLSSLNSFRKRLPLPVRMGYGWLRRKFVPHPIWDNEYFKRYYQWLQETQWWSRDQLEEYQLEQLRALVQHAYENVPYYQRVFDERRLKPEDISTL
;
A
#
# COMPACT_ATOMS: atom_id res chain seq x y z
N MET A 1 13.61 -8.85 31.49
CA MET A 1 13.75 -8.41 30.08
C MET A 1 13.34 -6.95 29.84
N ALA A 2 12.16 -6.50 30.28
CA ALA A 2 11.69 -5.13 30.07
C ALA A 2 12.58 -4.05 30.73
N GLU A 3 13.06 -4.28 31.95
CA GLU A 3 13.97 -3.36 32.66
C GLU A 3 15.34 -3.25 32.00
N MET A 4 15.84 -4.37 31.46
CA MET A 4 17.12 -4.42 30.74
C MET A 4 17.06 -3.60 29.44
N LEU A 5 15.93 -3.67 28.71
CA LEU A 5 15.68 -2.89 27.50
C LEU A 5 15.46 -1.41 27.80
N SER A 6 14.85 -1.06 28.95
CA SER A 6 14.68 0.32 29.39
C SER A 6 16.04 0.97 29.76
N SER A 7 16.90 0.21 30.44
CA SER A 7 18.27 0.61 30.81
C SER A 7 19.12 0.92 29.57
N LEU A 8 19.11 0.03 28.58
CA LEU A 8 19.82 0.22 27.31
C LEU A 8 19.33 1.45 26.53
N ASN A 9 18.02 1.72 26.54
CA ASN A 9 17.45 2.90 25.89
C ASN A 9 17.86 4.20 26.58
N SER A 10 17.96 4.21 27.92
CA SER A 10 18.42 5.37 28.67
C SER A 10 19.90 5.67 28.43
N PHE A 11 20.74 4.63 28.30
CA PHE A 11 22.16 4.75 27.98
C PHE A 11 22.39 5.28 26.56
N ARG A 12 21.66 4.75 25.56
CA ARG A 12 21.72 5.23 24.17
C ARG A 12 21.43 6.73 24.04
N LYS A 13 20.52 7.28 24.85
CA LYS A 13 20.15 8.70 24.82
C LYS A 13 21.26 9.62 25.34
N ARG A 14 22.25 9.09 26.08
CA ARG A 14 23.38 9.85 26.65
C ARG A 14 24.60 9.92 25.74
N LEU A 15 24.61 9.20 24.62
CA LEU A 15 25.74 9.20 23.68
C LEU A 15 25.79 10.49 22.84
N PRO A 16 26.99 10.97 22.45
CA PRO A 16 27.14 12.08 21.52
C PRO A 16 26.37 11.86 20.21
N LEU A 17 25.83 12.95 19.64
CA LEU A 17 25.01 12.89 18.42
C LEU A 17 25.64 12.08 17.26
N PRO A 18 26.95 12.21 16.95
CA PRO A 18 27.57 11.44 15.87
C PRO A 18 27.52 9.92 16.12
N VAL A 19 27.76 9.49 17.37
CA VAL A 19 27.73 8.08 17.76
C VAL A 19 26.30 7.53 17.70
N ARG A 20 25.32 8.32 18.16
CA ARG A 20 23.89 7.95 18.09
C ARG A 20 23.41 7.83 16.65
N MET A 21 23.88 8.72 15.76
CA MET A 21 23.57 8.65 14.33
C MET A 21 24.25 7.44 13.66
N GLY A 22 25.53 7.19 13.95
CA GLY A 22 26.26 6.02 13.44
C GLY A 22 25.61 4.70 13.86
N TYR A 23 25.26 4.55 15.13
CA TYR A 23 24.49 3.40 15.62
C TYR A 23 23.12 3.28 14.95
N GLY A 24 22.41 4.40 14.77
CA GLY A 24 21.13 4.43 14.05
C GLY A 24 21.26 3.98 12.60
N TRP A 25 22.33 4.39 11.90
CA TRP A 25 22.64 4.01 10.53
C TRP A 25 22.99 2.52 10.43
N LEU A 26 23.90 2.04 11.30
CA LEU A 26 24.26 0.62 11.43
C LEU A 26 23.01 -0.25 11.67
N ARG A 27 22.16 0.15 12.62
CA ARG A 27 20.92 -0.57 12.91
C ARG A 27 19.97 -0.60 11.71
N ARG A 28 19.82 0.51 10.97
CA ARG A 28 18.99 0.53 9.74
C ARG A 28 19.55 -0.34 8.63
N LYS A 29 20.87 -0.51 8.57
CA LYS A 29 21.54 -1.34 7.56
C LYS A 29 21.39 -2.84 7.83
N PHE A 30 21.38 -3.25 9.11
CA PHE A 30 21.48 -4.66 9.51
C PHE A 30 20.22 -5.22 10.20
N VAL A 31 19.27 -4.39 10.61
CA VAL A 31 17.97 -4.83 11.14
C VAL A 31 16.92 -4.54 10.07
N PRO A 32 16.28 -5.57 9.48
CA PRO A 32 15.12 -5.38 8.62
C PRO A 32 14.12 -4.51 9.37
N HIS A 33 13.71 -3.39 8.79
CA HIS A 33 12.76 -2.52 9.47
C HIS A 33 11.46 -3.33 9.65
N PRO A 34 10.80 -3.32 10.83
CA PRO A 34 9.64 -4.19 11.12
C PRO A 34 8.50 -4.14 10.08
N ILE A 35 8.43 -3.05 9.32
CA ILE A 35 7.53 -2.85 8.19
C ILE A 35 7.76 -3.88 7.06
N TRP A 36 9.01 -4.29 6.84
CA TRP A 36 9.42 -5.18 5.75
C TRP A 36 9.05 -6.63 6.02
N ASP A 37 8.86 -6.99 7.29
CA ASP A 37 8.38 -8.32 7.70
C ASP A 37 6.87 -8.46 7.66
N ASN A 38 6.14 -7.37 7.41
CA ASN A 38 4.70 -7.41 7.23
C ASN A 38 4.33 -8.16 5.93
N GLU A 39 3.46 -9.16 6.03
CA GLU A 39 3.00 -9.97 4.90
C GLU A 39 2.33 -9.12 3.80
N TYR A 40 1.49 -8.15 4.19
CA TYR A 40 0.89 -7.20 3.24
C TYR A 40 1.96 -6.40 2.51
N PHE A 41 2.98 -5.92 3.22
CA PHE A 41 4.08 -5.18 2.58
C PHE A 41 4.81 -6.05 1.57
N LYS A 42 5.19 -7.29 1.94
CA LYS A 42 5.86 -8.23 1.03
C LYS A 42 5.03 -8.51 -0.21
N ARG A 43 3.72 -8.74 -0.05
CA ARG A 43 2.78 -8.99 -1.16
C ARG A 43 2.71 -7.81 -2.12
N TYR A 44 2.46 -6.61 -1.63
CA TYR A 44 2.37 -5.42 -2.48
C TYR A 44 3.71 -5.05 -3.09
N TYR A 45 4.81 -5.25 -2.38
CA TYR A 45 6.14 -5.02 -2.92
C TYR A 45 6.45 -5.96 -4.09
N GLN A 46 6.16 -7.26 -3.96
CA GLN A 46 6.31 -8.24 -5.04
C GLN A 46 5.43 -7.88 -6.24
N TRP A 47 4.16 -7.57 -5.98
CA TRP A 47 3.24 -7.13 -7.03
C TRP A 47 3.76 -5.90 -7.77
N LEU A 48 4.20 -4.85 -7.06
CA LEU A 48 4.80 -3.66 -7.68
C LEU A 48 6.09 -3.98 -8.45
N GLN A 49 6.90 -4.91 -7.97
CA GLN A 49 8.12 -5.31 -8.68
C GLN A 49 7.82 -5.94 -10.05
N GLU A 50 6.70 -6.65 -10.14
CA GLU A 50 6.20 -7.25 -11.39
C GLU A 50 5.50 -6.21 -12.27
N THR A 51 4.58 -5.42 -11.70
CA THR A 51 3.69 -4.53 -12.47
C THR A 51 4.32 -3.24 -12.93
N GLN A 52 5.42 -2.78 -12.31
CA GLN A 52 6.14 -1.57 -12.74
C GLN A 52 6.65 -1.65 -14.20
N TRP A 53 6.77 -2.85 -14.75
CA TRP A 53 7.26 -3.10 -16.11
C TRP A 53 6.15 -3.41 -17.11
N TRP A 54 4.89 -3.31 -16.70
CA TRP A 54 3.76 -3.54 -17.59
C TRP A 54 3.74 -2.56 -18.76
N SER A 55 3.32 -3.05 -19.92
CA SER A 55 3.04 -2.21 -21.06
C SER A 55 1.85 -1.29 -20.77
N ARG A 56 1.69 -0.28 -21.61
CA ARG A 56 0.54 0.61 -21.54
C ARG A 56 -0.78 -0.16 -21.63
N ASP A 57 -0.89 -1.09 -22.58
CA ASP A 57 -2.11 -1.88 -22.79
C ASP A 57 -2.44 -2.74 -21.58
N GLN A 58 -1.42 -3.33 -20.92
CA GLN A 58 -1.61 -4.11 -19.70
C GLN A 58 -2.09 -3.23 -18.53
N LEU A 59 -1.55 -2.01 -18.41
CA LEU A 59 -2.00 -1.06 -17.40
C LEU A 59 -3.44 -0.59 -17.66
N GLU A 60 -3.80 -0.31 -18.91
CA GLU A 60 -5.16 0.09 -19.29
C GLU A 60 -6.16 -1.06 -19.03
N GLU A 61 -5.82 -2.31 -19.38
CA GLU A 61 -6.67 -3.47 -19.09
C GLU A 61 -6.92 -3.63 -17.58
N TYR A 62 -5.85 -3.55 -16.77
CA TYR A 62 -5.98 -3.62 -15.31
C TYR A 62 -6.80 -2.46 -14.73
N GLN A 63 -6.55 -1.23 -15.19
CA GLN A 63 -7.30 -0.06 -14.75
C GLN A 63 -8.80 -0.18 -15.09
N LEU A 64 -9.13 -0.71 -16.28
CA LEU A 64 -10.50 -0.94 -16.71
C LEU A 64 -11.19 -1.98 -15.82
N GLU A 65 -10.50 -3.07 -15.47
CA GLU A 65 -11.01 -4.07 -14.53
C GLU A 65 -11.32 -3.46 -13.15
N GLN A 66 -10.37 -2.70 -12.59
CA GLN A 66 -10.57 -2.04 -11.29
C GLN A 66 -11.69 -1.00 -11.32
N LEU A 67 -11.80 -0.23 -12.42
CA LEU A 67 -12.86 0.74 -12.62
C LEU A 67 -14.23 0.08 -12.64
N ARG A 68 -14.38 -1.03 -13.37
CA ARG A 68 -15.64 -1.80 -13.40
C ARG A 68 -16.02 -2.30 -12.01
N ALA A 69 -15.08 -2.89 -11.27
CA ALA A 69 -15.32 -3.36 -9.91
C ALA A 69 -15.78 -2.22 -8.97
N LEU A 70 -15.14 -1.05 -9.08
CA LEU A 70 -15.50 0.13 -8.29
C LEU A 70 -16.90 0.66 -8.64
N VAL A 71 -17.20 0.78 -9.93
CA VAL A 71 -18.51 1.27 -10.40
C VAL A 71 -19.61 0.29 -10.05
N GLN A 72 -19.37 -1.02 -10.18
CA GLN A 72 -20.29 -2.07 -9.74
C GLN A 72 -20.60 -1.92 -8.26
N HIS A 73 -19.57 -1.81 -7.41
CA HIS A 73 -19.75 -1.64 -5.97
C HIS A 73 -20.55 -0.37 -5.65
N ALA A 74 -20.27 0.75 -6.32
CA ALA A 74 -21.00 2.00 -6.14
C ALA A 74 -22.47 1.89 -6.55
N TYR A 75 -22.74 1.24 -7.69
CA TYR A 75 -24.09 1.01 -8.19
C TYR A 75 -24.91 0.12 -7.23
N GLU A 76 -24.31 -0.95 -6.70
CA GLU A 76 -25.00 -1.89 -5.79
C GLU A 76 -25.23 -1.33 -4.38
N ASN A 77 -24.31 -0.49 -3.88
CA ASN A 77 -24.29 -0.13 -2.45
C ASN A 77 -24.70 1.32 -2.16
N VAL A 78 -24.79 2.19 -3.17
CA VAL A 78 -25.09 3.61 -2.98
C VAL A 78 -26.37 4.01 -3.74
N PRO A 79 -27.49 4.29 -3.04
CA PRO A 79 -28.77 4.59 -3.67
C PRO A 79 -28.73 5.75 -4.67
N TYR A 80 -27.86 6.72 -4.45
CA TYR A 80 -27.66 7.83 -5.40
C TYR A 80 -27.16 7.34 -6.76
N TYR A 81 -26.14 6.48 -6.79
CA TYR A 81 -25.54 6.00 -8.05
C TYR A 81 -26.45 4.99 -8.75
N GLN A 82 -27.13 4.13 -8.00
CA GLN A 82 -28.16 3.25 -8.54
C GLN A 82 -29.21 4.04 -9.35
N ARG A 83 -29.82 5.04 -8.70
CA ARG A 83 -30.84 5.90 -9.34
C ARG A 83 -30.30 6.62 -10.57
N VAL A 84 -29.10 7.21 -10.49
CA VAL A 84 -28.48 7.95 -11.60
C VAL A 84 -28.24 7.06 -12.83
N PHE A 85 -27.84 5.81 -12.61
CA PHE A 85 -27.62 4.80 -13.66
C PHE A 85 -28.94 4.33 -14.26
N ASP A 86 -29.92 3.98 -13.41
CA ASP A 86 -31.26 3.54 -13.83
C ASP A 86 -31.98 4.60 -14.66
N GLU A 87 -31.97 5.87 -14.21
CA GLU A 87 -32.56 7.01 -14.93
C GLU A 87 -31.96 7.18 -16.33
N ARG A 88 -30.66 6.90 -16.48
CA ARG A 88 -29.93 7.01 -17.75
C ARG A 88 -29.92 5.71 -18.55
N ARG A 89 -30.52 4.64 -18.03
CA ARG A 89 -30.49 3.28 -18.60
C ARG A 89 -29.06 2.78 -18.85
N LEU A 90 -28.14 3.15 -17.96
CA LEU A 90 -26.75 2.71 -17.97
C LEU A 90 -26.58 1.54 -17.00
N LYS A 91 -25.66 0.64 -17.32
CA LYS A 91 -25.21 -0.41 -16.43
C LYS A 91 -23.70 -0.34 -16.24
N PRO A 92 -23.16 -0.82 -15.10
CA PRO A 92 -21.71 -0.87 -14.91
C PRO A 92 -20.96 -1.63 -16.01
N GLU A 93 -21.59 -2.63 -16.64
CA GLU A 93 -20.97 -3.39 -17.74
C GLU A 93 -20.80 -2.59 -19.03
N ASP A 94 -21.49 -1.46 -19.19
CA ASP A 94 -21.40 -0.61 -20.38
C ASP A 94 -20.02 0.09 -20.49
N ILE A 95 -19.25 0.13 -19.40
CA ILE A 95 -17.90 0.68 -19.38
C ILE A 95 -16.95 -0.31 -20.06
N SER A 96 -16.57 -0.02 -21.30
CA SER A 96 -15.80 -0.94 -22.17
C SER A 96 -14.34 -0.54 -22.40
N THR A 97 -13.97 0.72 -22.20
CA THR A 97 -12.63 1.25 -22.48
C THR A 97 -12.26 2.35 -21.48
N LEU A 98 -10.96 2.68 -21.41
CA LEU A 98 -10.42 3.87 -20.73
C LEU A 98 -10.26 5.06 -21.67
#